data_AF-A0A7W0H7R3-F1
#
_entry.id   AF-A0A7W0H7R3-F1
#
_cell.length_a   1.000
_cell.length_b   1.000
_cell.length_c   1.000
_cell.angle_alpha   90.00
_cell.angle_beta   90.00
_cell.angle_gamma   90.00
#
_symmetry.space_group_name_H-M   'P 1'
#
loop_
_entity.id
_entity.type
_entity.pdbx_description
1 polymer ?
#
loop_
_entity_poly.entity_id
_entity_poly.type
_entity_poly.pdbx_seq_one_letter_code
_entity_poly.pdbx_strand_id
1 'polypeptide(L)'
;MRRVLAVLLLLGAAAPAASAQVPPHQLLVIGDSLAYDNKPYLRQELRHWKIQDDFSFARSAAQTAHDLRVRTKASTLPPVIHVSSGTGDDPTRPERFRRAIRRVMRIAGPHRCVVWANVWRLRLEEPTFEALNFVLGQEDLARENLRVVDWHAIVEAHRDWLVDLVHVNAEGNRARAEAVATEARACRSQVKPPAAIPGPLPA
;
A
#
# COMPACT_ATOMS: atom_id res chain seq x y z
N MET A 1 -77.70 4.06 27.30
CA MET A 1 -76.64 4.84 26.63
C MET A 1 -75.30 4.46 27.22
N ARG A 2 -74.40 3.81 26.47
CA ARG A 2 -72.97 3.66 26.81
C ARG A 2 -72.24 3.20 25.54
N ARG A 3 -71.44 4.09 24.93
CA ARG A 3 -70.50 3.76 23.85
C ARG A 3 -69.10 3.71 24.46
N VAL A 4 -68.42 2.59 24.30
CA VAL A 4 -67.02 2.41 24.70
C VAL A 4 -66.17 2.69 23.46
N LEU A 5 -65.31 3.71 23.50
CA LEU A 5 -64.27 3.93 22.51
C LEU A 5 -63.00 3.20 22.97
N ALA A 6 -62.50 2.28 22.15
CA ALA A 6 -61.17 1.71 22.29
C ALA A 6 -60.18 2.55 21.46
N VAL A 7 -59.19 3.14 22.12
CA VAL A 7 -58.06 3.83 21.49
C VAL A 7 -56.92 2.82 21.35
N LEU A 8 -56.60 2.44 20.11
CA LEU A 8 -55.42 1.64 19.78
C LEU A 8 -54.19 2.55 19.70
N LEU A 9 -53.32 2.45 20.70
CA LEU A 9 -51.97 3.03 20.69
C LEU A 9 -51.03 2.12 19.88
N LEU A 10 -50.69 2.56 18.67
CA LEU A 10 -49.64 1.96 17.85
C LEU A 10 -48.26 2.43 18.37
N LEU A 11 -47.57 1.58 19.13
CA LEU A 11 -46.14 1.76 19.42
C LEU A 11 -45.32 1.36 18.20
N GLY A 12 -44.87 2.36 17.42
CA GLY A 12 -43.87 2.17 16.38
C GLY A 12 -42.49 1.94 16.99
N ALA A 13 -41.99 0.71 16.93
CA ALA A 13 -40.60 0.39 17.26
C ALA A 13 -39.68 0.91 16.14
N ALA A 14 -39.03 2.06 16.38
CA ALA A 14 -37.94 2.52 15.53
C ALA A 14 -36.72 1.62 15.77
N ALA A 15 -36.47 0.68 14.86
CA ALA A 15 -35.22 -0.08 14.86
C ALA A 15 -34.04 0.88 14.66
N PRO A 16 -32.94 0.75 15.44
CA PRO A 16 -31.77 1.58 15.23
C PRO A 16 -31.22 1.27 13.83
N ALA A 17 -31.15 2.28 12.98
CA ALA A 17 -30.45 2.18 11.71
C ALA A 17 -29.00 1.75 12.02
N ALA A 18 -28.66 0.51 11.67
CA ALA A 18 -27.30 0.04 11.72
C ALA A 18 -26.47 0.98 10.84
N SER A 19 -25.69 1.86 11.47
CA SER A 19 -24.75 2.72 10.77
C SER A 19 -23.85 1.79 9.98
N ALA A 20 -23.99 1.75 8.66
CA ALA A 20 -23.14 0.97 7.79
C ALA A 20 -21.70 1.44 8.04
N GLN A 21 -20.95 0.67 8.82
CA GLN A 21 -19.56 0.97 9.11
C GLN A 21 -18.85 1.03 7.76
N VAL A 22 -18.37 2.21 7.36
CA VAL A 22 -17.60 2.36 6.12
C VAL A 22 -16.47 1.34 6.20
N PRO A 23 -16.35 0.40 5.24
CA PRO A 23 -15.32 -0.62 5.31
C PRO A 23 -13.95 0.04 5.48
N PRO A 24 -13.10 -0.44 6.41
CA PRO A 24 -11.81 0.17 6.66
C PRO A 24 -11.01 0.17 5.37
N HIS A 25 -10.31 1.27 5.10
CA HIS A 25 -9.39 1.37 3.97
C HIS A 25 -8.39 0.22 4.03
N GLN A 26 -8.09 -0.43 2.90
CA GLN A 26 -7.26 -1.63 2.90
C GLN A 26 -5.93 -1.35 2.22
N LEU A 27 -4.85 -1.71 2.90
CA LEU A 27 -3.48 -1.64 2.39
C LEU A 27 -2.86 -3.04 2.45
N LEU A 28 -2.21 -3.45 1.37
CA LEU A 28 -1.22 -4.52 1.43
C LEU A 28 0.17 -3.89 1.50
N VAL A 29 0.94 -4.21 2.54
CA VAL A 29 2.38 -3.95 2.57
C VAL A 29 3.09 -5.25 2.20
N ILE A 30 3.84 -5.21 1.10
CA ILE A 30 4.70 -6.32 0.69
C ILE A 30 6.13 -5.84 0.53
N GLY A 31 7.07 -6.46 1.24
CA GLY A 31 8.44 -5.97 1.17
C GLY A 31 9.54 -6.76 1.85
N ASP A 32 10.67 -6.09 2.03
CA ASP A 32 11.90 -6.58 2.64
C ASP A 32 12.00 -6.22 4.14
N SER A 33 13.22 -6.19 4.70
CA SER A 33 13.44 -5.84 6.11
C SER A 33 13.00 -4.41 6.44
N LEU A 34 13.13 -3.46 5.49
CA LEU A 34 12.67 -2.09 5.71
C LEU A 34 11.15 -2.00 5.86
N ALA A 35 10.42 -2.89 5.20
CA ALA A 35 8.97 -3.00 5.35
C ALA A 35 8.60 -3.57 6.73
N TYR A 36 9.38 -4.55 7.21
CA TYR A 36 9.23 -5.14 8.54
C TYR A 36 9.48 -4.10 9.64
N ASP A 37 10.56 -3.32 9.54
CA ASP A 37 10.93 -2.29 10.52
C ASP A 37 9.95 -1.11 10.53
N ASN A 38 9.40 -0.75 9.37
CA ASN A 38 8.47 0.37 9.24
C ASN A 38 7.05 0.07 9.77
N LYS A 39 6.68 -1.22 9.85
CA LYS A 39 5.35 -1.70 10.22
C LYS A 39 4.70 -1.02 11.43
N PRO A 40 5.33 -0.93 12.63
CA PRO A 40 4.69 -0.31 13.78
C PRO A 40 4.35 1.16 13.54
N TYR A 41 5.22 1.90 12.84
CA TYR A 41 5.04 3.31 12.53
C TYR A 41 3.95 3.52 11.48
N LEU A 42 3.92 2.69 10.44
CA LEU A 42 2.88 2.78 9.41
C LEU A 42 1.48 2.46 9.96
N ARG A 43 1.38 1.54 10.92
CA ARG A 43 0.13 1.26 11.64
C ARG A 43 -0.35 2.45 12.48
N GLN A 44 0.57 3.21 13.06
CA GLN A 44 0.24 4.44 13.78
C GLN A 44 -0.29 5.52 12.82
N GLU A 45 0.39 5.71 11.68
CA GLU A 45 -0.02 6.65 10.64
C GLU A 45 -1.40 6.33 10.04
N LEU A 46 -1.67 5.04 9.85
CA LEU A 46 -2.87 4.54 9.18
C LEU A 46 -3.80 3.81 10.16
N ARG A 47 -4.01 4.36 11.36
CA ARG A 47 -4.79 3.74 12.46
C ARG A 47 -6.20 3.24 12.09
N HIS A 48 -6.80 3.80 11.04
CA HIS A 48 -8.15 3.44 10.55
C HIS A 48 -8.13 2.56 9.29
N TRP A 49 -6.95 2.09 8.90
CA TRP A 49 -6.77 1.19 7.76
C TRP A 49 -6.60 -0.25 8.24
N LYS A 50 -7.18 -1.18 7.50
CA LYS A 50 -6.86 -2.60 7.59
C LYS A 50 -5.58 -2.85 6.80
N ILE A 51 -4.48 -3.00 7.51
CA ILE A 51 -3.17 -3.31 6.92
C ILE A 51 -2.94 -4.82 6.93
N GLN A 52 -2.66 -5.37 5.75
CA GLN A 52 -2.18 -6.73 5.58
C GLN A 52 -0.69 -6.68 5.23
N ASP A 53 0.08 -7.58 5.82
CA ASP A 53 1.53 -7.53 5.78
C ASP A 53 2.10 -8.82 5.18
N ASP A 54 3.19 -8.71 4.43
CA ASP A 54 3.94 -9.84 3.88
C ASP A 54 5.41 -9.44 3.71
N PHE A 55 6.31 -10.07 4.45
CA PHE A 55 7.73 -9.68 4.48
C PHE A 55 8.66 -10.87 4.32
N SER A 56 9.78 -10.64 3.64
CA SER A 56 10.89 -11.58 3.57
C SER A 56 12.21 -10.81 3.52
N PHE A 57 13.20 -11.22 4.32
CA PHE A 57 14.50 -10.53 4.37
C PHE A 57 15.17 -10.51 2.99
N ALA A 58 15.73 -9.34 2.63
CA ALA A 58 16.38 -9.11 1.34
C ALA A 58 15.52 -9.49 0.11
N ARG A 59 14.19 -9.36 0.20
CA ARG A 59 13.27 -9.60 -0.92
C ARG A 59 13.60 -8.68 -2.11
N SER A 60 13.88 -9.30 -3.25
CA SER A 60 13.98 -8.63 -4.55
C SER A 60 12.61 -8.31 -5.13
N ALA A 61 12.53 -7.34 -6.04
CA ALA A 61 11.30 -7.02 -6.78
C ALA A 61 10.76 -8.23 -7.56
N ALA A 62 11.63 -9.11 -8.07
CA ALA A 62 11.23 -10.32 -8.77
C ALA A 62 10.49 -11.31 -7.85
N GLN A 63 10.95 -11.45 -6.60
CA GLN A 63 10.28 -12.23 -5.57
C GLN A 63 8.96 -11.56 -5.17
N THR A 64 8.92 -10.23 -5.01
CA THR A 64 7.66 -9.48 -4.78
C THR A 64 6.61 -9.78 -5.84
N ALA A 65 7.00 -9.78 -7.12
CA ALA A 65 6.10 -10.14 -8.21
C ALA A 65 5.66 -11.62 -8.18
N HIS A 66 6.51 -12.51 -7.68
CA HIS A 66 6.13 -13.92 -7.47
C HIS A 66 5.09 -14.04 -6.35
N ASP A 67 5.38 -13.47 -5.19
CA ASP A 67 4.59 -13.57 -3.96
C ASP A 67 3.21 -12.91 -4.14
N LEU A 68 3.13 -11.74 -4.80
CA LEU A 68 1.85 -11.13 -5.16
C LEU A 68 0.98 -12.05 -6.02
N ARG A 69 1.56 -12.75 -6.99
CA ARG A 69 0.83 -13.68 -7.85
C ARG A 69 0.41 -14.96 -7.12
N VAL A 70 1.16 -15.40 -6.12
CA VAL A 70 0.72 -16.49 -5.24
C VAL A 70 -0.48 -16.02 -4.42
N ARG A 71 -0.37 -14.82 -3.84
CA ARG A 71 -1.43 -14.22 -3.02
C ARG A 71 -2.74 -14.03 -3.77
N THR A 72 -2.70 -13.64 -5.05
CA THR A 72 -3.91 -13.48 -5.88
C THR A 72 -4.71 -14.77 -6.05
N LYS A 73 -4.10 -15.94 -5.83
CA LYS A 73 -4.79 -17.23 -5.85
C LYS A 73 -5.56 -17.51 -4.55
N ALA A 74 -5.11 -16.93 -3.44
CA ALA A 74 -5.70 -17.14 -2.11
C ALA A 74 -6.75 -16.07 -1.76
N SER A 75 -6.59 -14.84 -2.26
CA SER A 75 -7.48 -13.72 -1.93
C SER A 75 -7.42 -12.59 -2.95
N THR A 76 -8.42 -11.71 -2.92
CA THR A 76 -8.39 -10.46 -3.68
C THR A 76 -7.38 -9.49 -3.06
N LEU A 77 -6.50 -8.92 -3.88
CA LEU A 77 -5.55 -7.90 -3.41
C LEU A 77 -6.26 -6.61 -3.00
N PRO A 78 -5.84 -5.96 -1.88
CA PRO A 78 -6.31 -4.63 -1.50
C PRO A 78 -6.18 -3.58 -2.61
N PRO A 79 -6.98 -2.49 -2.57
CA PRO A 79 -6.93 -1.43 -3.58
C PRO A 79 -5.61 -0.65 -3.59
N VAL A 80 -4.94 -0.55 -2.44
CA VAL A 80 -3.63 0.08 -2.31
C VAL A 80 -2.59 -0.98 -1.94
N ILE A 81 -1.46 -0.99 -2.64
CA ILE A 81 -0.35 -1.91 -2.40
C ILE A 81 0.91 -1.07 -2.18
N HIS A 82 1.45 -1.09 -0.96
CA HIS A 82 2.77 -0.58 -0.69
C HIS A 82 3.82 -1.65 -0.98
N VAL A 83 4.74 -1.36 -1.89
CA VAL A 83 5.91 -2.18 -2.19
C VAL A 83 7.14 -1.54 -1.56
N SER A 84 7.81 -2.29 -0.70
CA SER A 84 9.12 -1.94 -0.14
C SER A 84 10.09 -3.04 -0.55
N SER A 85 10.63 -2.96 -1.76
CA SER A 85 11.55 -3.96 -2.32
C SER A 85 12.51 -3.28 -3.27
N GLY A 86 13.70 -3.85 -3.44
CA GLY A 86 14.77 -3.29 -4.25
C GLY A 86 16.13 -3.36 -3.57
N THR A 87 16.18 -3.40 -2.24
CA THR A 87 17.45 -3.51 -1.49
C THR A 87 18.19 -4.83 -1.73
N GLY A 88 17.44 -5.90 -2.04
CA GLY A 88 17.96 -7.22 -2.40
C GLY A 88 18.14 -7.45 -3.91
N ASP A 89 17.88 -6.45 -4.75
CA ASP A 89 18.11 -6.54 -6.19
C ASP A 89 19.59 -6.30 -6.54
N ASP A 90 20.03 -6.89 -7.65
CA ASP A 90 21.37 -6.69 -8.22
C ASP A 90 21.40 -5.38 -9.02
N PRO A 91 22.11 -4.33 -8.55
CA PRO A 91 22.15 -3.03 -9.22
C PRO A 91 22.86 -3.08 -10.59
N THR A 92 23.62 -4.14 -10.90
CA THR A 92 24.21 -4.34 -12.23
C THR A 92 23.16 -4.77 -13.28
N ARG A 93 21.92 -5.05 -12.86
CA ARG A 93 20.87 -5.58 -13.75
C ARG A 93 19.56 -4.76 -13.70
N PRO A 94 19.60 -3.46 -14.01
CA PRO A 94 18.42 -2.59 -14.01
C PRO A 94 17.27 -3.12 -14.90
N GLU A 95 17.58 -3.82 -15.99
CA GLU A 95 16.57 -4.44 -16.84
C GLU A 95 15.79 -5.58 -16.16
N ARG A 96 16.42 -6.33 -15.24
CA ARG A 96 15.72 -7.36 -14.46
C ARG A 96 14.75 -6.69 -13.48
N PHE A 97 15.17 -5.61 -12.85
CA PHE A 97 14.34 -4.81 -11.96
C PHE A 97 13.14 -4.22 -12.71
N ARG A 98 13.36 -3.63 -13.90
CA ARG A 98 12.29 -3.14 -14.77
C ARG A 98 11.24 -4.20 -15.09
N ARG A 99 11.68 -5.40 -15.49
CA ARG A 99 10.76 -6.52 -15.76
C ARG A 99 9.97 -6.94 -14.53
N ALA A 100 10.59 -6.89 -13.35
CA ALA A 100 9.92 -7.17 -12.09
C ALA A 100 8.85 -6.12 -11.75
N ILE A 101 9.16 -4.82 -11.85
CA ILE A 101 8.20 -3.72 -11.67
C ILE A 101 7.00 -3.91 -12.60
N ARG A 102 7.25 -4.13 -13.90
CA ARG A 102 6.18 -4.39 -14.88
C ARG A 102 5.32 -5.60 -14.53
N ARG A 103 5.90 -6.63 -13.91
CA ARG A 103 5.15 -7.81 -13.46
C ARG A 103 4.28 -7.49 -12.24
N VAL A 104 4.81 -6.76 -11.26
CA VAL A 104 4.04 -6.24 -10.12
C VAL A 104 2.85 -5.43 -10.61
N MET A 105 3.09 -4.43 -11.48
CA MET A 105 2.03 -3.56 -11.99
C MET A 105 0.95 -4.33 -12.76
N ARG A 106 1.33 -5.35 -13.54
CA ARG A 106 0.37 -6.20 -14.25
C ARG A 106 -0.50 -7.02 -13.30
N ILE A 107 0.07 -7.51 -12.20
CA ILE A 107 -0.66 -8.28 -11.17
C ILE A 107 -1.61 -7.35 -10.40
N ALA A 108 -1.15 -6.14 -10.07
CA ALA A 108 -2.00 -5.14 -9.43
C ALA A 108 -3.19 -4.75 -10.32
N GLY A 109 -2.96 -4.61 -11.61
CA GLY A 109 -3.95 -4.17 -12.59
C GLY A 109 -4.23 -2.66 -12.49
N PRO A 110 -5.01 -2.10 -13.42
CA PRO A 110 -5.19 -0.64 -13.53
C PRO A 110 -6.06 -0.02 -12.43
N HIS A 111 -6.85 -0.82 -11.72
CA HIS A 111 -7.77 -0.33 -10.68
C HIS A 111 -7.17 -0.32 -9.27
N ARG A 112 -5.89 -0.67 -9.15
CA ARG A 112 -5.15 -0.61 -7.89
C ARG A 112 -4.06 0.42 -8.00
N CYS A 113 -3.74 1.04 -6.89
CA CYS A 113 -2.64 1.98 -6.78
C CYS A 113 -1.46 1.30 -6.08
N VAL A 114 -0.27 1.38 -6.68
CA VAL A 114 0.97 0.83 -6.14
C VAL A 114 1.83 1.98 -5.62
N VAL A 115 2.17 1.96 -4.34
CA VAL A 115 3.08 2.92 -3.70
C VAL A 115 4.42 2.24 -3.51
N TRP A 116 5.46 2.65 -4.23
CA TRP A 116 6.77 1.98 -4.21
C TRP A 116 7.84 2.91 -3.62
N ALA A 117 8.47 2.52 -2.51
CA ALA A 117 9.61 3.27 -1.98
C ALA A 117 10.88 2.93 -2.76
N ASN A 118 11.53 3.94 -3.37
CA ASN A 118 12.80 3.74 -4.04
C ASN A 118 13.90 3.36 -3.03
N VAL A 119 15.07 2.95 -3.54
CA VAL A 119 16.10 2.31 -2.72
C VAL A 119 17.11 3.33 -2.22
N TRP A 120 17.33 3.35 -0.90
CA TRP A 120 18.56 3.87 -0.34
C TRP A 120 19.35 2.70 0.25
N ARG A 121 20.62 2.59 -0.12
CA ARG A 121 21.57 1.62 0.43
C ARG A 121 22.98 2.08 0.10
N LEU A 122 23.83 2.21 1.11
CA LEU A 122 25.23 2.59 0.89
C LEU A 122 25.96 1.45 0.16
N ARG A 123 26.56 1.78 -0.98
CA ARG A 123 27.59 1.00 -1.66
C ARG A 123 28.71 1.97 -2.04
N LEU A 124 29.94 1.64 -1.64
CA LEU A 124 31.12 2.47 -1.93
C LEU A 124 31.69 2.22 -3.34
N GLU A 125 31.17 1.19 -4.03
CA GLU A 125 31.60 0.80 -5.37
C GLU A 125 30.40 0.74 -6.33
N GLU A 126 30.63 1.15 -7.58
CA GLU A 126 29.65 1.05 -8.66
C GLU A 126 29.37 -0.40 -9.07
N PRO A 127 28.18 -0.72 -9.58
CA PRO A 127 27.03 0.18 -9.70
C PRO A 127 26.32 0.39 -8.35
N THR A 128 25.99 1.64 -8.05
CA THR A 128 25.08 2.00 -6.94
C THR A 128 23.63 1.65 -7.27
N PHE A 129 22.71 1.90 -6.34
CA PHE A 129 21.27 1.68 -6.56
C PHE A 129 20.61 2.76 -7.41
N GLU A 130 21.34 3.79 -7.83
CA GLU A 130 20.82 4.88 -8.68
C GLU A 130 20.20 4.36 -9.98
N ALA A 131 20.83 3.38 -10.63
CA ALA A 131 20.29 2.77 -11.85
C ALA A 131 18.92 2.10 -11.63
N LEU A 132 18.70 1.51 -10.45
CA LEU A 132 17.40 0.93 -10.09
C LEU A 132 16.37 2.02 -9.80
N ASN A 133 16.76 3.07 -9.08
CA ASN A 133 15.89 4.21 -8.78
C ASN A 133 15.48 4.95 -10.05
N PHE A 134 16.40 5.15 -11.00
CA PHE A 134 16.11 5.72 -12.31
C PHE A 134 15.07 4.87 -13.05
N VAL A 135 15.25 3.55 -13.09
CA VAL A 135 14.27 2.64 -13.71
C VAL A 135 12.90 2.77 -13.05
N LEU A 136 12.83 2.81 -11.72
CA LEU A 136 11.57 2.93 -11.01
C LEU A 136 10.88 4.27 -11.29
N GLY A 137 11.64 5.37 -11.29
CA GLY A 137 11.11 6.69 -11.65
C GLY A 137 10.59 6.77 -13.09
N GLN A 138 11.26 6.13 -14.05
CA GLN A 138 10.74 6.04 -15.42
C GLN A 138 9.43 5.23 -15.50
N GLU A 139 9.29 4.17 -14.70
CA GLU A 139 8.06 3.37 -14.69
C GLU A 139 6.91 4.11 -13.97
N ASP A 140 7.22 4.98 -13.01
CA ASP A 140 6.28 5.89 -12.32
C ASP A 140 5.71 6.93 -13.28
N LEU A 141 6.58 7.65 -14.00
CA LEU A 141 6.17 8.63 -15.02
C LEU A 141 5.28 8.04 -16.11
N ALA A 142 5.43 6.75 -16.41
CA ALA A 142 4.66 6.06 -17.43
C ALA A 142 3.30 5.53 -16.94
N ARG A 143 2.95 5.68 -15.65
CA ARG A 143 1.77 5.03 -15.05
C ARG A 143 1.08 5.91 -14.02
N GLU A 144 -0.19 6.22 -14.26
CA GLU A 144 -1.02 6.96 -13.30
C GLU A 144 -1.27 6.22 -11.97
N ASN A 145 -1.13 4.89 -11.96
CA ASN A 145 -1.42 4.05 -10.81
C ASN A 145 -0.17 3.48 -10.11
N LEU A 146 1.02 3.98 -10.46
CA LEU A 146 2.25 3.81 -9.69
C LEU A 146 2.57 5.18 -9.06
N ARG A 147 3.04 5.16 -7.81
CA ARG A 147 3.47 6.35 -7.08
C ARG A 147 4.76 6.02 -6.35
N VAL A 148 5.85 6.72 -6.67
CA VAL A 148 7.13 6.49 -6.01
C VAL A 148 7.28 7.38 -4.78
N VAL A 149 7.60 6.76 -3.64
CA VAL A 149 8.10 7.46 -2.46
C VAL A 149 9.61 7.63 -2.64
N ASP A 150 10.08 8.88 -2.66
CA ASP A 150 11.51 9.19 -2.79
C ASP A 150 12.25 9.02 -1.46
N TRP A 151 12.32 7.77 -1.01
CA TRP A 151 13.05 7.36 0.18
C TRP A 151 14.55 7.66 0.09
N HIS A 152 15.11 7.57 -1.12
CA HIS A 152 16.51 7.92 -1.38
C HIS A 152 16.80 9.36 -0.99
N ALA A 153 16.03 10.33 -1.49
CA ALA A 153 16.23 11.73 -1.13
C ALA A 153 16.01 11.99 0.36
N ILE A 154 15.00 11.34 0.96
CA ILE A 154 14.73 11.46 2.41
C ILE A 154 15.94 11.01 3.22
N VAL A 155 16.53 9.85 2.93
CA VAL A 155 17.71 9.38 3.69
C VAL A 155 18.95 10.20 3.38
N GLU A 156 19.15 10.65 2.14
CA GLU A 156 20.27 11.53 1.78
C GLU A 156 20.28 12.83 2.60
N ALA A 157 19.10 13.41 2.85
CA ALA A 157 18.95 14.60 3.68
C ALA A 157 19.15 14.32 5.19
N HIS A 158 19.10 13.05 5.62
CA HIS A 158 19.06 12.64 7.01
C HIS A 158 19.92 11.40 7.28
N ARG A 159 21.18 11.43 6.84
CA ARG A 159 22.12 10.30 6.99
C ARG A 159 22.42 9.97 8.45
N ASP A 160 22.16 10.88 9.39
CA ASP A 160 22.24 10.65 10.84
C ASP A 160 21.20 9.65 11.37
N TRP A 161 20.14 9.36 10.59
CA TRP A 161 19.18 8.31 10.94
C TRP A 161 19.70 6.90 10.74
N LEU A 162 20.78 6.72 9.97
CA LEU A 162 21.30 5.41 9.61
C LEU A 162 21.90 4.70 10.82
N VAL A 163 21.52 3.44 11.00
CA VAL A 163 22.11 2.55 12.01
C VAL A 163 23.08 1.54 11.39
N ASP A 164 22.93 1.29 10.09
CA ASP A 164 23.86 0.53 9.26
C ASP A 164 23.80 1.03 7.81
N LEU A 165 24.26 0.22 6.86
CA LEU A 165 24.33 0.58 5.44
C LEU A 165 22.95 0.62 4.72
N VAL A 166 21.85 0.31 5.41
CA VAL A 166 20.50 0.16 4.83
C VAL A 166 19.39 0.64 5.78
N HIS A 167 19.46 0.27 7.05
CA HIS A 167 18.40 0.48 8.04
C HIS A 167 18.56 1.82 8.74
N VAL A 168 17.41 2.34 9.19
CA VAL A 168 17.30 3.61 9.91
C VAL A 168 16.77 3.39 11.33
N ASN A 169 17.03 4.35 12.20
CA ASN A 169 16.52 4.39 13.57
C ASN A 169 15.00 4.65 13.62
N ALA A 170 14.46 4.90 14.81
CA ALA A 170 13.04 5.16 15.01
C ALA A 170 12.52 6.44 14.34
N GLU A 171 13.36 7.47 14.22
CA GLU A 171 13.01 8.73 13.56
C GLU A 171 12.90 8.54 12.05
N GLY A 172 13.89 7.92 11.43
CA GLY A 172 13.83 7.62 10.00
C GLY A 172 12.68 6.67 9.64
N ASN A 173 12.35 5.72 10.52
CA ASN A 173 11.17 4.88 10.31
C ASN A 173 9.85 5.66 10.43
N ARG A 174 9.75 6.67 11.32
CA ARG A 174 8.59 7.56 11.36
C ARG A 174 8.46 8.36 10.06
N ALA A 175 9.55 8.96 9.59
CA ALA A 175 9.56 9.70 8.33
C ALA A 175 9.17 8.83 7.12
N ARG A 176 9.71 7.60 7.04
CA ARG A 176 9.32 6.63 5.99
C ARG A 176 7.83 6.30 6.05
N ALA A 177 7.29 6.07 7.25
CA ALA A 177 5.88 5.74 7.42
C ALA A 177 4.97 6.92 7.01
N GLU A 178 5.33 8.14 7.36
CA GLU A 178 4.59 9.35 6.98
C GLU A 178 4.57 9.54 5.46
N ALA A 179 5.71 9.38 4.80
CA ALA A 179 5.82 9.48 3.34
C ALA A 179 4.98 8.41 2.63
N VAL A 180 5.07 7.14 3.07
CA VAL A 180 4.25 6.05 2.53
C VAL A 180 2.75 6.28 2.79
N ALA A 181 2.38 6.73 3.99
CA ALA A 181 1.01 7.00 4.35
C ALA A 181 0.41 8.15 3.53
N THR A 182 1.20 9.17 3.21
CA THR A 182 0.80 10.27 2.33
C THR A 182 0.42 9.76 0.95
N GLU A 183 1.28 8.98 0.31
CA GLU A 183 1.00 8.39 -1.00
C GLU A 183 -0.16 7.39 -0.96
N ALA A 184 -0.27 6.57 0.09
CA ALA A 184 -1.39 5.65 0.26
C ALA A 184 -2.74 6.38 0.39
N ARG A 185 -2.79 7.48 1.13
CA ARG A 185 -4.00 8.33 1.25
C ARG A 185 -4.30 9.02 -0.09
N ALA A 186 -3.29 9.46 -0.84
CA ALA A 186 -3.47 10.05 -2.17
C ALA A 186 -4.04 9.04 -3.17
N CYS A 187 -3.52 7.81 -3.21
CA CYS A 187 -4.05 6.70 -4.01
C CYS A 187 -5.57 6.50 -3.84
N ARG A 188 -6.07 6.57 -2.60
CA ARG A 188 -7.51 6.42 -2.32
C ARG A 188 -8.35 7.41 -3.11
N SER A 189 -7.91 8.66 -3.23
CA SER A 189 -8.67 9.69 -3.94
C SER A 189 -8.84 9.37 -5.45
N GLN A 190 -8.00 8.50 -5.99
CA GLN A 190 -7.93 8.15 -7.41
C GLN A 190 -8.55 6.78 -7.74
N VAL A 191 -8.68 5.87 -6.77
CA VAL A 191 -9.28 4.55 -7.01
C VAL A 191 -10.81 4.69 -7.18
N LYS A 192 -11.28 4.51 -8.41
CA LYS A 192 -12.72 4.46 -8.72
C LYS A 192 -13.37 3.26 -8.00
N PRO A 193 -14.51 3.44 -7.29
CA PRO A 193 -15.24 2.30 -6.73
C PRO A 193 -15.60 1.31 -7.85
N PRO A 194 -15.63 0.00 -7.57
CA PRO A 194 -16.26 -0.93 -8.51
C PRO A 194 -17.69 -0.44 -8.79
N ALA A 195 -18.12 -0.55 -10.05
CA ALA A 195 -19.48 -0.19 -10.43
C ALA A 195 -20.46 -0.88 -9.47
N ALA A 196 -21.43 -0.13 -8.94
CA ALA A 196 -22.48 -0.72 -8.11
C ALA A 196 -23.13 -1.84 -8.91
N ILE A 197 -23.25 -3.03 -8.31
CA ILE A 197 -24.05 -4.10 -8.88
C ILE A 197 -25.47 -3.52 -9.01
N PRO A 198 -26.10 -3.52 -10.20
CA PRO A 198 -27.48 -3.09 -10.34
C PRO A 198 -28.31 -3.83 -9.31
N GLY A 199 -29.07 -3.08 -8.50
CA GLY A 199 -30.02 -3.68 -7.57
C GLY A 199 -30.97 -4.63 -8.32
N PRO A 200 -31.56 -5.62 -7.61
CA PRO A 200 -32.56 -6.47 -8.23
C PRO A 200 -33.62 -5.60 -8.90
N LEU A 201 -33.98 -5.96 -10.13
CA LEU A 201 -35.05 -5.30 -10.86
C LEU A 201 -36.32 -5.31 -9.99
N PRO A 202 -37.08 -4.20 -9.95
CA PRO A 202 -38.37 -4.19 -9.25
C PRO A 202 -39.27 -5.30 -9.82
N ALA A 203 -39.98 -5.97 -8.92
CA ALA A 203 -40.91 -7.06 -9.22
C ALA A 203 -42.09 -6.59 -10.09
#